data_AF-A0A535UW18-F1
#
_entry.id   AF-A0A535UW18-F1
#
_cell.length_a   1.000
_cell.length_b   1.000
_cell.length_c   1.000
_cell.angle_alpha   90.00
_cell.angle_beta   90.00
_cell.angle_gamma   90.00
#
_symmetry.space_group_name_H-M   'P 1'
#
loop_
_entity.id
_entity.type
_entity.pdbx_description
1 polymer ?
#
loop_
_entity_poly.entity_id
_entity_poly.type
_entity_poly.pdbx_seq_one_letter_code
_entity_poly.pdbx_strand_id
1 'polypeptide(L)'
;MATDTVTLSCARIGRPDLGAIDTIARIVLGARRGGCAVCLTEASVELLALIELAGLDEVLRVEVKRKPEERKQPGGVEKERELPDPPA
;
A
#
# COMPACT_ATOMS: atom_id res chain seq x y z
N MET A 1 15.79 19.94 -4.86
CA MET A 1 14.72 20.74 -4.22
C MET A 1 14.11 19.87 -3.15
N ALA A 2 14.27 20.21 -1.87
CA ALA A 2 13.62 19.47 -0.79
C ALA A 2 12.11 19.71 -0.91
N THR A 3 11.34 18.67 -1.21
CA THR A 3 9.89 18.77 -1.23
C THR A 3 9.41 18.85 0.21
N ASP A 4 8.75 19.94 0.59
CA ASP A 4 8.14 20.04 1.92
C ASP A 4 7.16 18.89 2.10
N THR A 5 7.26 18.17 3.21
CA THR A 5 6.44 16.98 3.48
C THR A 5 5.48 17.27 4.62
N VAL A 6 4.20 17.06 4.37
CA VAL A 6 3.12 17.20 5.34
C VAL A 6 2.68 15.82 5.79
N THR A 7 2.61 15.60 7.10
CA THR A 7 2.13 14.33 7.67
C THR A 7 0.67 14.47 8.07
N LEU A 8 -0.17 13.54 7.62
CA LEU A 8 -1.58 13.46 8.03
C LEU A 8 -1.82 12.19 8.84
N SER A 9 -2.03 12.35 10.16
CA SER A 9 -2.38 11.24 11.04
C SER A 9 -3.85 10.86 10.86
N CYS A 10 -4.06 9.57 10.58
CA CYS A 10 -5.37 8.95 10.40
C CYS A 10 -5.86 8.24 11.67
N ALA A 11 -5.14 8.35 12.79
CA ALA A 11 -5.43 7.64 14.05
C ALA A 11 -6.84 7.91 14.62
N ARG A 12 -7.44 9.06 14.30
CA ARG A 12 -8.77 9.46 14.77
C ARG A 12 -9.92 9.10 13.83
N ILE A 13 -9.63 8.45 12.69
CA ILE A 13 -10.65 7.96 11.78
C ILE A 13 -11.15 6.62 12.33
N GLY A 14 -12.19 6.68 13.16
CA GLY A 14 -12.74 5.50 13.84
C GLY A 14 -13.43 4.52 12.90
N ARG A 15 -14.20 5.02 11.93
CA ARG A 15 -14.83 4.19 10.88
C ARG A 15 -14.64 4.89 9.53
N PRO A 16 -13.69 4.43 8.70
CA PRO A 16 -13.42 5.05 7.42
C PRO A 16 -14.57 4.80 6.44
N ASP A 17 -15.02 5.85 5.76
CA ASP A 17 -15.99 5.79 4.68
C ASP A 17 -15.46 6.57 3.46
N LEU A 18 -16.21 6.53 2.35
CA LEU A 18 -15.81 7.22 1.13
C LEU A 18 -15.78 8.76 1.28
N GLY A 19 -16.52 9.32 2.24
CA GLY A 19 -16.44 10.75 2.55
C GLY A 19 -15.13 11.13 3.24
N ALA A 20 -14.65 10.28 4.15
CA ALA A 20 -13.33 10.40 4.75
C ALA A 20 -12.22 10.27 3.69
N ILE A 21 -12.36 9.33 2.76
CA ILE A 21 -11.44 9.16 1.63
C ILE A 21 -11.41 10.40 0.72
N ASP A 22 -12.57 10.93 0.31
CA ASP A 22 -12.65 12.16 -0.50
C ASP A 22 -11.98 13.33 0.23
N THR A 23 -12.22 13.47 1.53
CA THR A 23 -11.60 14.53 2.35
C THR A 23 -10.08 14.40 2.37
N ILE A 24 -9.55 13.20 2.62
CA ILE A 24 -8.11 12.94 2.59
C ILE A 24 -7.54 13.25 1.19
N ALA A 25 -8.21 12.78 0.12
CA ALA A 25 -7.78 13.02 -1.25
C ALA A 25 -7.73 14.51 -1.60
N ARG A 26 -8.71 15.30 -1.14
CA ARG A 26 -8.71 16.76 -1.32
C ARG A 26 -7.56 17.44 -0.59
N ILE A 27 -7.24 17.00 0.63
CA ILE A 27 -6.08 17.52 1.39
C ILE A 27 -4.78 17.21 0.64
N VAL A 28 -4.60 15.96 0.22
CA VAL A 28 -3.42 15.52 -0.55
C VAL A 28 -3.28 16.32 -1.84
N LEU A 29 -4.38 16.50 -2.58
CA LEU A 29 -4.39 17.27 -3.82
C LEU A 29 -4.04 18.75 -3.59
N GLY A 30 -4.58 19.37 -2.52
CA GLY A 30 -4.28 20.74 -2.15
C GLY A 30 -2.80 20.94 -1.81
N ALA A 31 -2.24 20.06 -0.99
CA ALA A 31 -0.82 20.07 -0.64
C ALA A 31 0.08 19.86 -1.87
N ARG A 32 -0.24 18.91 -2.75
CA ARG A 32 0.51 18.67 -3.99
C ARG A 32 0.48 19.88 -4.93
N ARG A 33 -0.67 20.56 -5.04
CA ARG A 33 -0.78 21.82 -5.81
C ARG A 33 0.06 22.94 -5.20
N GLY A 34 0.29 22.91 -3.89
CA GLY A 34 1.21 23.81 -3.18
C GLY A 34 2.68 23.40 -3.25
N GLY A 35 3.02 22.30 -3.94
CA GLY A 35 4.39 21.79 -4.03
C GLY A 35 4.83 20.92 -2.85
N CYS A 36 3.90 20.54 -1.95
CA CYS A 36 4.20 19.67 -0.82
C CYS A 36 3.85 18.21 -1.12
N ALA A 37 4.67 17.29 -0.60
CA ALA A 37 4.33 15.87 -0.51
C ALA A 37 3.46 15.62 0.72
N VAL A 38 2.56 14.63 0.67
CA VAL A 38 1.77 14.22 1.84
C VAL A 38 2.03 12.76 2.15
N CYS A 39 2.27 12.46 3.42
CA CYS A 39 2.42 11.10 3.92
C CYS A 39 1.31 10.81 4.94
N LEU A 40 0.59 9.71 4.74
CA LEU A 40 -0.46 9.23 5.62
C LEU A 40 0.14 8.32 6.69
N THR A 41 -0.10 8.63 7.97
CA THR A 41 0.40 7.85 9.10
C THR A 41 -0.76 7.31 9.93
N GLU A 42 -0.54 6.17 10.60
CA GLU A 42 -1.54 5.55 11.49
C GLU A 42 -2.89 5.27 10.80
N ALA A 43 -2.86 4.97 9.50
CA ALA A 43 -4.04 4.50 8.78
C ALA A 43 -4.44 3.12 9.29
N SER A 44 -5.72 2.97 9.66
CA SER A 44 -6.29 1.68 10.05
C SER A 44 -6.32 0.72 8.86
N VAL A 45 -6.33 -0.59 9.13
CA VAL A 45 -6.40 -1.62 8.07
C VAL A 45 -7.64 -1.43 7.19
N GLU A 46 -8.77 -1.04 7.80
CA GLU A 46 -10.02 -0.73 7.08
C GLU A 46 -9.85 0.46 6.13
N LEU A 47 -9.13 1.51 6.56
CA LEU A 47 -8.86 2.67 5.73
C LEU A 47 -7.95 2.31 4.55
N LEU A 48 -6.91 1.51 4.79
CA LEU A 48 -6.04 1.00 3.74
C LEU A 48 -6.80 0.16 2.72
N ALA A 49 -7.65 -0.75 3.19
CA ALA A 49 -8.48 -1.58 2.33
C ALA A 49 -9.45 -0.75 1.49
N LEU A 50 -10.02 0.32 2.06
CA LEU A 50 -10.91 1.21 1.35
C LEU A 50 -10.17 2.06 0.30
N ILE A 51 -8.95 2.49 0.59
CA ILE A 51 -8.07 3.19 -0.37
C ILE A 51 -7.75 2.28 -1.57
N GLU A 52 -7.38 1.03 -1.30
CA GLU A 52 -7.09 0.04 -2.33
C GLU A 52 -8.34 -0.29 -3.16
N LEU A 53 -9.48 -0.52 -2.49
CA LEU A 53 -10.77 -0.75 -3.15
C LEU A 53 -11.17 0.41 -4.07
N ALA A 54 -10.87 1.65 -3.67
CA ALA A 54 -11.13 2.85 -4.45
C ALA A 54 -10.09 3.10 -5.57
N GLY A 55 -9.01 2.31 -5.64
CA GLY A 55 -7.91 2.52 -6.60
C GLY A 55 -7.14 3.82 -6.37
N LEU A 56 -7.05 4.28 -5.12
CA LEU A 56 -6.43 5.56 -4.75
C LEU A 56 -5.06 5.39 -4.06
N ASP A 57 -4.52 4.19 -4.03
CA ASP A 57 -3.24 3.84 -3.41
C ASP A 57 -2.07 4.65 -4.01
N GLU A 58 -2.01 4.76 -5.34
CA GLU A 58 -1.00 5.55 -6.04
C GLU A 58 -1.14 7.08 -5.83
N VAL A 59 -2.38 7.56 -5.68
CA VAL A 59 -2.69 8.98 -5.50
C VAL A 59 -2.35 9.41 -4.07
N LEU A 60 -2.79 8.60 -3.11
CA LEU A 60 -2.66 8.86 -1.68
C LEU A 60 -1.30 8.46 -1.13
N ARG A 61 -0.44 7.77 -1.92
CA ARG A 61 0.90 7.29 -1.55
C ARG A 61 0.97 6.98 -0.07
N VAL A 62 0.14 6.02 0.33
CA VAL A 62 0.18 5.55 1.70
C VAL A 62 1.51 4.83 1.84
N GLU A 63 2.51 5.47 2.43
CA GLU A 63 3.66 4.75 2.98
C GLU A 63 3.16 3.97 4.19
N VAL A 64 2.39 2.92 3.90
CA VAL A 64 2.21 1.83 4.82
C VAL A 64 3.64 1.40 5.10
N LYS A 65 4.11 1.62 6.33
CA LYS A 65 5.21 0.84 6.89
C LYS A 65 4.74 -0.62 6.85
N ARG A 66 4.73 -1.23 5.67
CA ARG A 66 4.53 -2.64 5.46
C ARG A 66 5.70 -3.24 6.20
N LYS A 67 5.45 -3.71 7.43
CA LYS A 67 6.35 -4.68 8.05
C LYS A 67 6.57 -5.72 6.96
N PRO A 68 7.81 -6.04 6.60
CA PRO A 68 8.06 -7.03 5.56
C PRO A 68 7.31 -8.28 5.99
N GLU A 69 6.35 -8.71 5.16
CA GLU A 69 5.84 -10.06 5.29
C GLU A 69 7.08 -10.94 5.19
N GLU A 70 7.43 -11.63 6.27
CA GLU A 70 8.44 -12.67 6.24
C GLU A 70 7.94 -13.71 5.24
N ARG A 71 8.38 -13.56 3.99
CA ARG A 71 8.19 -14.56 2.94
C ARG A 71 8.78 -15.84 3.50
N LYS A 72 7.92 -16.76 3.94
CA LYS A 72 8.30 -18.16 4.11
C LYS A 72 8.98 -18.60 2.82
N GLN A 73 10.13 -19.22 3.03
CA GLN A 73 11.09 -19.65 2.01
C GLN A 73 10.38 -20.29 0.81
N PRO A 74 10.83 -20.03 -0.43
CA PRO A 74 10.31 -20.72 -1.60
C PRO A 74 10.49 -22.22 -1.37
N GLY A 75 9.38 -22.94 -1.18
CA GLY A 75 9.37 -24.39 -1.14
C GLY A 75 10.04 -24.91 -2.41
N GLY A 76 11.11 -25.69 -2.25
CA GLY A 76 11.84 -26.27 -3.36
C GLY A 76 10.89 -27.04 -4.27
N VAL A 77 10.82 -26.61 -5.52
CA VAL A 77 10.13 -27.37 -6.56
C VAL A 77 11.01 -28.58 -6.88
N GLU A 78 10.64 -29.76 -6.39
CA GLU A 78 11.22 -31.01 -6.84
C GLU A 78 10.81 -31.21 -8.31
N LYS A 79 11.78 -31.07 -9.22
CA LYS A 79 11.61 -31.53 -10.60
C LYS A 79 11.61 -33.06 -10.58
N GLU A 80 10.46 -33.63 -10.88
CA GLU A 80 10.31 -35.04 -11.27
C GLU A 80 11.32 -35.34 -12.40
N ARG A 81 12.24 -36.27 -12.14
CA ARG A 81 13.17 -36.79 -13.15
C ARG A 81 12.41 -37.78 -14.00
N GLU A 82 12.27 -37.48 -15.27
CA GLU A 82 11.85 -38.42 -16.29
C GLU A 82 12.84 -39.60 -16.32
N LEU A 83 12.33 -40.82 -16.11
CA LEU A 83 13.10 -42.06 -16.21
C LEU A 83 13.55 -42.25 -17.67
N PRO A 84 14.81 -42.63 -17.95
CA PRO A 84 15.21 -42.97 -19.30
C PRO A 84 14.55 -44.28 -19.77
N ASP A 85 14.10 -44.30 -21.03
CA ASP A 85 13.61 -45.50 -21.72
C ASP A 85 14.70 -46.58 -21.78
N PRO A 86 14.36 -47.87 -21.59
CA PRO A 86 15.30 -48.97 -21.74
C PRO A 86 15.74 -49.18 -23.20
N PRO A 87 16.98 -49.64 -23.45
CA PRO A 87 17.47 -49.88 -24.80
C PRO A 87 16.78 -51.11 -25.43
N ALA A 88 16.57 -51.02 -26.76
CA ALA A 88 16.08 -52.10 -27.62
C ALA A 88 17.12 -53.20 -27.85
#